data_AF-A0A2X2XQD2-F1
#
_entry.id   AF-A0A2X2XQD2-F1
#
_cell.length_a   1.000
_cell.length_b   1.000
_cell.length_c   1.000
_cell.angle_alpha   90.00
_cell.angle_beta   90.00
_cell.angle_gamma   90.00
#
_symmetry.space_group_name_H-M   'P 1'
#
loop_
_entity.id
_entity.type
_entity.pdbx_description
1 polymer ?
#
loop_
_entity_poly.entity_id
_entity_poly.type
_entity_poly.pdbx_seq_one_letter_code
_entity_poly.pdbx_strand_id
1 'polypeptide(L)'
;MKIKNLVNELIKKYETRDPFILAKAKGIRICKENLGNLYGYSSTYKREMSIHINSNYSEEIQKLVCAHELAYLLMYPKETCHIVFDLSTSNNPHFEKYIKIFMAHLIVSDYILEK
;
A
#
# COMPACT_ATOMS: atom_id res chain seq x y z
N MET A 1 -13.97 -9.58 6.67
CA MET A 1 -12.78 -10.15 5.99
C MET A 1 -11.61 -10.11 6.97
N LYS A 2 -10.92 -11.23 7.20
CA LYS A 2 -9.70 -11.21 8.04
C LYS A 2 -8.55 -10.71 7.15
N ILE A 3 -7.98 -9.55 7.48
CA ILE A 3 -6.92 -8.88 6.69
C ILE A 3 -5.74 -9.83 6.44
N LYS A 4 -5.37 -10.64 7.43
CA LYS A 4 -4.36 -11.71 7.30
C LYS A 4 -4.65 -12.66 6.14
N ASN A 5 -5.90 -13.10 5.97
CA ASN A 5 -6.26 -14.02 4.89
C ASN A 5 -6.13 -13.35 3.52
N LEU A 6 -6.54 -12.09 3.39
CA LEU A 6 -6.35 -11.33 2.14
C LEU A 6 -4.87 -11.27 1.76
N VAL A 7 -4.01 -10.91 2.71
CA VAL A 7 -2.57 -10.80 2.47
C VAL A 7 -1.99 -12.17 2.10
N ASN A 8 -2.35 -13.23 2.82
CA ASN A 8 -1.86 -14.58 2.53
C ASN A 8 -2.32 -15.10 1.16
N GLU A 9 -3.57 -14.84 0.77
CA GLU A 9 -4.06 -15.18 -0.57
C GLU A 9 -3.32 -14.40 -1.66
N LEU A 10 -3.05 -13.12 -1.41
CA LEU A 10 -2.30 -12.25 -2.31
C LEU A 10 -0.86 -12.76 -2.52
N ILE A 11 -0.16 -13.05 -1.41
CA ILE A 11 1.21 -13.59 -1.43
C ILE A 11 1.22 -14.97 -2.11
N LYS A 12 0.27 -15.85 -1.76
CA LYS A 12 0.19 -17.19 -2.35
C LYS A 12 -0.08 -17.14 -3.85
N LYS A 13 -0.88 -16.19 -4.32
CA LYS A 13 -1.24 -16.05 -5.74
C LYS A 13 -0.09 -15.54 -6.59
N TYR A 14 0.70 -14.60 -6.08
CA TYR A 14 1.74 -13.91 -6.83
C TYR A 14 3.17 -14.27 -6.39
N GLU A 15 3.30 -15.17 -5.43
CA GLU A 15 4.55 -15.72 -4.89
C GLU A 15 5.56 -14.65 -4.44
N THR A 16 5.05 -13.53 -3.94
CA THR A 16 5.88 -12.38 -3.55
C THR A 16 5.23 -11.56 -2.45
N ARG A 17 6.08 -10.92 -1.64
CA ARG A 17 5.70 -9.90 -0.65
C ARG A 17 6.05 -8.49 -1.10
N ASP A 18 6.69 -8.34 -2.26
CA ASP A 18 7.09 -7.03 -2.76
C ASP A 18 5.84 -6.24 -3.20
N PRO A 19 5.55 -5.08 -2.57
CA PRO A 19 4.34 -4.32 -2.85
C PRO A 19 4.31 -3.76 -4.28
N PHE A 20 5.47 -3.48 -4.90
CA PHE A 20 5.52 -3.03 -6.30
C PHE A 20 5.12 -4.17 -7.25
N ILE A 21 5.63 -5.37 -7.01
CA ILE A 21 5.28 -6.54 -7.84
C ILE A 21 3.79 -6.84 -7.68
N LEU A 22 3.27 -6.82 -6.46
CA LEU A 22 1.86 -7.06 -6.18
C LEU A 22 0.94 -6.01 -6.81
N ALA A 23 1.29 -4.73 -6.71
CA ALA A 23 0.54 -3.65 -7.35
C ALA A 23 0.51 -3.82 -8.87
N LYS A 24 1.66 -4.08 -9.50
CA LYS A 24 1.74 -4.32 -10.94
C LYS A 24 0.92 -5.55 -11.36
N ALA A 25 0.96 -6.63 -10.59
CA ALA A 25 0.21 -7.85 -10.86
C ALA A 25 -1.32 -7.68 -10.68
N LYS A 26 -1.74 -6.62 -9.98
CA LYS A 26 -3.14 -6.17 -9.86
C LYS A 26 -3.55 -5.18 -10.95
N GLY A 27 -2.67 -4.87 -11.89
CA GLY A 27 -2.92 -3.87 -12.94
C GLY A 27 -2.89 -2.43 -12.43
N ILE A 28 -2.29 -2.20 -11.25
CA ILE A 28 -2.15 -0.85 -10.67
C ILE A 28 -0.89 -0.22 -11.27
N ARG A 29 -1.04 0.98 -11.85
CA ARG A 29 0.08 1.74 -12.41
C ARG A 29 0.92 2.35 -11.28
N ILE A 30 2.24 2.26 -11.39
CA ILE A 30 3.17 2.84 -10.41
C ILE A 30 3.90 4.00 -11.07
N CYS A 31 3.80 5.19 -10.48
CA CYS A 31 4.44 6.42 -10.94
C CYS A 31 5.43 6.88 -9.86
N LYS A 32 6.70 7.03 -10.22
CA LYS A 32 7.72 7.62 -9.32
C LYS A 32 8.03 9.03 -9.80
N GLU A 33 7.70 10.01 -8.98
CA GLU A 33 7.72 11.42 -9.37
C GLU A 33 8.21 12.29 -8.22
N ASN A 34 8.68 13.51 -8.49
CA ASN A 34 8.98 14.46 -7.43
C ASN A 34 7.67 15.06 -6.91
N LEU A 35 7.27 14.68 -5.69
CA LEU A 35 6.00 15.12 -5.07
C LEU A 35 6.21 16.15 -3.95
N GLY A 36 7.38 16.80 -3.90
CA GLY A 36 7.72 17.75 -2.85
C GLY A 36 7.75 17.08 -1.48
N ASN A 37 6.85 17.50 -0.59
CA ASN A 37 6.75 17.01 0.79
C ASN A 37 5.77 15.83 0.96
N LEU A 38 5.06 15.43 -0.10
CA LEU A 38 4.16 14.27 -0.05
C LEU A 38 4.96 12.99 -0.12
N TYR A 39 4.62 11.97 0.66
CA TYR A 39 5.24 10.65 0.51
C TYR A 39 4.71 9.92 -0.73
N GLY A 40 3.40 10.04 -0.98
CA GLY A 40 2.73 9.45 -2.12
C GLY A 40 1.21 9.59 -2.03
N TYR A 41 0.52 9.12 -3.06
CA TYR A 41 -0.93 9.06 -3.09
C TYR A 41 -1.42 7.98 -4.05
N SER A 42 -2.62 7.46 -3.84
CA SER A 42 -3.31 6.62 -4.82
C SER A 42 -4.46 7.38 -5.46
N SER A 43 -4.78 6.97 -6.69
CA SER A 43 -5.97 7.46 -7.38
C SER A 43 -6.63 6.37 -8.21
N THR A 44 -7.96 6.45 -8.30
CA THR A 44 -8.78 5.61 -9.17
C THR A 44 -9.56 6.50 -10.12
N TYR A 45 -9.28 6.40 -11.42
CA TYR A 45 -10.00 7.12 -12.47
C TYR A 45 -10.47 6.14 -13.54
N LYS A 46 -11.77 6.13 -13.86
CA LYS A 46 -12.36 5.22 -14.88
C LYS A 46 -11.96 3.74 -14.71
N ARG A 47 -11.83 3.26 -13.47
CA ARG A 47 -11.36 1.90 -13.08
C ARG A 47 -9.87 1.65 -13.29
N GLU A 48 -9.10 2.65 -13.72
CA GLU A 48 -7.65 2.60 -13.71
C GLU A 48 -7.16 3.07 -12.35
N MET A 49 -6.42 2.19 -11.66
CA MET A 49 -5.83 2.47 -10.37
C MET A 49 -4.36 2.84 -10.56
N SER A 50 -3.90 3.85 -9.84
CA SER A 50 -2.50 4.26 -9.83
C SER A 50 -2.01 4.59 -8.43
N ILE A 51 -0.73 4.34 -8.20
CA ILE A 51 0.01 4.72 -7.01
C ILE A 51 1.15 5.64 -7.45
N HIS A 52 1.14 6.85 -6.93
CA HIS A 52 2.17 7.85 -7.12
C HIS A 52 3.06 7.89 -5.87
N ILE A 53 4.37 7.82 -6.07
CA ILE A 53 5.35 7.67 -5.02
C ILE A 53 6.42 8.73 -5.20
N ASN A 54 6.77 9.40 -4.11
CA ASN A 54 7.77 10.43 -4.16
C ASN A 54 9.18 9.85 -4.34
N SER A 55 9.81 10.18 -5.46
CA SER A 55 11.16 9.75 -5.82
C SER A 55 12.26 10.31 -4.92
N ASN A 56 11.96 11.32 -4.10
CA ASN A 56 12.94 11.98 -3.23
C ASN A 56 13.26 11.17 -1.96
N TYR A 57 12.46 10.16 -1.62
CA TYR A 57 12.69 9.31 -0.45
C TYR A 57 13.45 8.02 -0.79
N SER A 58 14.04 7.39 0.23
CA SER A 58 14.75 6.11 0.08
C SER A 58 13.84 5.01 -0.46
N GLU A 59 14.44 3.99 -1.08
CA GLU A 59 13.68 2.86 -1.64
C GLU A 59 12.84 2.13 -0.58
N GLU A 60 13.34 2.05 0.66
CA GLU A 60 12.61 1.49 1.80
C GLU A 60 11.33 2.27 2.09
N ILE A 61 11.41 3.61 2.14
CA ILE A 61 10.24 4.46 2.31
C ILE A 61 9.29 4.31 1.12
N GLN A 62 9.81 4.29 -0.11
CA GLN A 62 8.99 4.07 -1.30
C GLN A 62 8.23 2.73 -1.24
N LYS A 63 8.86 1.66 -0.74
CA LYS A 63 8.21 0.35 -0.51
C LYS A 63 7.09 0.46 0.52
N LEU A 64 7.33 1.16 1.63
CA LEU A 64 6.30 1.39 2.66
C LEU A 64 5.10 2.15 2.10
N VAL A 65 5.35 3.23 1.35
CA VAL A 65 4.30 4.01 0.67
C VAL A 65 3.52 3.16 -0.33
N CYS A 66 4.23 2.35 -1.13
CA CYS A 66 3.58 1.45 -2.07
C CYS A 66 2.69 0.42 -1.35
N ALA A 67 3.16 -0.17 -0.25
CA ALA A 67 2.38 -1.12 0.54
C ALA A 67 1.15 -0.46 1.18
N HIS A 68 1.31 0.77 1.66
CA HIS A 68 0.23 1.58 2.23
C HIS A 68 -0.89 1.82 1.21
N GLU A 69 -0.52 2.36 0.05
CA GLU A 69 -1.49 2.69 -1.00
C GLU A 69 -2.09 1.45 -1.67
N LEU A 70 -1.32 0.36 -1.80
CA LEU A 70 -1.84 -0.93 -2.23
C LEU A 70 -2.92 -1.45 -1.27
N ALA A 71 -2.68 -1.38 0.05
CA ALA A 71 -3.66 -1.77 1.05
C ALA A 71 -4.93 -0.94 0.90
N TYR A 72 -4.78 0.38 0.75
CA TYR A 72 -5.90 1.30 0.57
C TYR A 72 -6.76 0.92 -0.64
N LEU A 73 -6.15 0.79 -1.82
CA LEU A 73 -6.85 0.46 -3.07
C LEU A 73 -7.57 -0.89 -3.01
N LEU A 74 -6.98 -1.90 -2.35
CA LEU A 74 -7.59 -3.22 -2.22
C LEU A 74 -8.73 -3.26 -1.21
N MET A 75 -8.65 -2.48 -0.13
CA MET A 75 -9.60 -2.51 0.99
C MET A 75 -10.74 -1.51 0.81
N TYR A 76 -10.49 -0.40 0.12
CA TYR A 76 -11.42 0.71 -0.05
C TYR A 76 -11.63 1.07 -1.54
N PRO A 77 -12.06 0.13 -2.40
CA PRO A 77 -12.16 0.35 -3.85
C PRO A 77 -13.21 1.37 -4.29
N LYS A 78 -14.05 1.86 -3.36
CA LYS A 78 -15.04 2.91 -3.63
C LYS A 78 -14.45 4.32 -3.56
N GLU A 79 -13.29 4.46 -2.92
CA GLU A 79 -12.61 5.73 -2.75
C GLU A 79 -11.81 6.07 -4.00
N THR A 80 -11.83 7.34 -4.38
CA THR A 80 -11.21 7.80 -5.63
C THR A 80 -9.78 8.29 -5.44
N CYS A 81 -9.39 8.66 -4.23
CA CYS A 81 -8.08 9.22 -3.92
C CYS A 81 -7.72 9.02 -2.44
N HIS A 82 -6.44 8.76 -2.17
CA HIS A 82 -5.88 8.75 -0.82
C HIS A 82 -4.48 9.36 -0.83
N ILE A 83 -4.15 10.18 0.16
CA ILE A 83 -2.89 10.95 0.20
C ILE A 83 -2.12 10.60 1.47
N VAL A 84 -0.83 10.31 1.32
CA VAL A 84 0.11 10.05 2.42
C VAL A 84 1.02 11.26 2.62
N PHE A 85 0.79 11.97 3.72
CA PHE A 85 1.65 13.06 4.20
C PHE A 85 2.67 12.58 5.24
N ASP A 86 2.36 11.50 5.95
CA ASP A 86 3.21 10.87 6.95
C ASP A 86 2.80 9.40 7.08
N LEU A 87 3.77 8.53 7.34
CA LEU A 87 3.59 7.11 7.63
C LEU A 87 3.19 6.87 9.11
N SER A 88 3.34 7.88 9.97
CA SER A 88 3.07 7.76 11.40
C SER A 88 1.57 7.68 11.72
N THR A 89 0.71 8.45 11.05
CA THR A 89 -0.77 8.43 11.21
C THR A 89 -1.45 9.36 10.20
N SER A 90 -2.44 8.89 9.42
CA SER A 90 -3.27 9.76 8.57
C SER A 90 -4.53 10.30 9.27
N ASN A 91 -5.13 11.32 8.67
CA ASN A 91 -6.27 12.10 9.17
C ASN A 91 -7.60 11.32 9.29
N ASN A 92 -7.68 10.06 8.83
CA ASN A 92 -8.84 9.19 9.03
C ASN A 92 -8.44 7.93 9.83
N PRO A 93 -8.52 7.98 11.17
CA PRO A 93 -7.93 6.95 12.04
C PRO A 93 -8.57 5.56 11.88
N HIS A 94 -9.79 5.48 11.32
CA HIS A 94 -10.48 4.20 11.15
C HIS A 94 -9.85 3.35 10.05
N PHE A 95 -9.51 3.92 8.89
CA PHE A 95 -8.93 3.17 7.77
C PHE A 95 -7.45 2.82 8.03
N GLU A 96 -6.71 3.78 8.60
CA GLU A 96 -5.30 3.65 8.95
C GLU A 96 -5.00 2.42 9.80
N LYS A 97 -5.83 2.15 10.80
CA LYS A 97 -5.66 0.97 11.66
C LYS A 97 -5.61 -0.32 10.83
N TYR A 98 -6.50 -0.45 9.86
CA TYR A 98 -6.61 -1.66 9.05
C TYR A 98 -5.51 -1.74 7.99
N ILE A 99 -5.10 -0.60 7.42
CA ILE A 99 -3.95 -0.51 6.51
C ILE A 99 -2.66 -0.92 7.22
N LYS A 100 -2.43 -0.44 8.44
CA LYS A 100 -1.27 -0.84 9.25
C LYS A 100 -1.25 -2.34 9.55
N ILE A 101 -2.41 -2.94 9.83
CA ILE A 101 -2.53 -4.40 9.99
C ILE A 101 -2.18 -5.13 8.68
N PHE A 102 -2.65 -4.62 7.53
CA PHE A 102 -2.30 -5.19 6.22
C PHE A 102 -0.79 -5.11 5.97
N MET A 103 -0.21 -3.93 6.17
CA MET A 103 1.23 -3.69 6.01
C MET A 103 2.05 -4.59 6.93
N ALA A 104 1.62 -4.77 8.18
CA ALA A 104 2.27 -5.69 9.11
C ALA A 104 2.30 -7.11 8.53
N HIS A 105 1.16 -7.67 8.11
CA HIS A 105 1.16 -9.02 7.51
C HIS A 105 1.93 -9.14 6.18
N LEU A 106 2.01 -8.05 5.41
CA LEU A 106 2.67 -8.06 4.10
C LEU A 106 4.19 -7.94 4.23
N ILE A 107 4.66 -6.98 5.03
CA ILE A 107 6.06 -6.58 5.16
C ILE A 107 6.73 -7.32 6.32
N VAL A 108 6.07 -7.40 7.47
CA VAL A 108 6.55 -8.10 8.65
C VAL A 108 6.14 -9.57 8.48
N SER A 109 7.06 -10.39 7.99
CA SER A 109 6.87 -11.84 7.91
C SER A 109 6.30 -12.38 9.24
N ASP A 110 5.35 -13.32 9.19
CA ASP A 110 4.72 -13.93 10.37
C ASP A 110 5.77 -14.47 11.40
N TYR A 111 7.00 -14.77 10.93
CA TYR A 111 8.16 -15.12 11.79
C TYR A 111 8.51 -14.06 12.86
N ILE A 112 8.22 -12.79 12.63
CA ILE A 112 8.52 -11.68 13.55
C ILE A 112 7.33 -11.39 14.48
N LEU A 113 6.10 -11.77 14.11
CA LEU A 113 4.88 -11.49 14.87
C LEU A 113 4.57 -12.51 15.97
N GLU A 114 5.32 -13.62 16.03
CA GLU A 114 5.20 -14.68 17.05
C GLU A 114 6.22 -14.55 18.20
N LYS A 115 6.83 -13.38 18.39
CA LYS A 115 7.81 -13.13 19.45
C LYS A 115 7.36 -12.12 20.50
#